data_AF-A0A933IN12-F1
#
_entry.id   AF-A0A933IN12-F1
#
_cell.length_a   1.000
_cell.length_b   1.000
_cell.length_c   1.000
_cell.angle_alpha   90.00
_cell.angle_beta   90.00
_cell.angle_gamma   90.00
#
_symmetry.space_group_name_H-M   'P 1'
#
loop_
_entity.id
_entity.type
_entity.pdbx_description
1 polymer ?
#
loop_
_entity_poly.entity_id
_entity_poly.type
_entity_poly.pdbx_seq_one_letter_code
_entity_poly.pdbx_strand_id
1 'polypeptide(L)'
;MPIASNLLILAGVMLLAFVSVALLIQNQRLKRSVAAVNLEAATRKARYAEEHNKRVQRLKEEILKREQLIKRLQEELRNLKEQQKPDEIQSRLLSLASEKAALEEEFELERKNLDPDPPSDIQEVIKLKEELSQARVEKNKYKSLLEEYQKRYQDILSWGNRTKKELKELEDQNQVLEERVQKMKDTIRDYQSRAKGPFS
;
A
#
# COMPACT_ATOMS: atom_id res chain seq x y z
N MET A 1 2.44 -93.50 9.56
CA MET A 1 3.01 -92.30 8.90
C MET A 1 2.48 -90.98 9.51
N PRO A 2 2.76 -90.60 10.78
CA PRO A 2 2.31 -89.31 11.32
C PRO A 2 3.42 -88.24 11.48
N ILE A 3 4.69 -88.64 11.41
CA ILE A 3 5.84 -87.78 11.77
C ILE A 3 6.05 -86.65 10.76
N ALA A 4 5.84 -86.92 9.46
CA ALA A 4 6.00 -85.93 8.40
C ALA A 4 4.98 -84.79 8.46
N SER A 5 3.71 -85.09 8.81
CA SER A 5 2.66 -84.06 8.97
C SER A 5 2.93 -83.15 10.16
N ASN A 6 3.42 -83.69 11.28
CA ASN A 6 3.76 -82.88 12.47
C ASN A 6 4.95 -81.95 12.22
N LEU A 7 5.95 -82.40 11.43
CA LEU A 7 7.09 -81.57 11.02
C LEU A 7 6.67 -80.42 10.08
N LEU A 8 5.76 -80.69 9.14
CA LEU A 8 5.20 -79.66 8.25
C LEU A 8 4.39 -78.61 9.03
N ILE A 9 3.59 -79.04 10.01
CA ILE A 9 2.84 -78.14 10.88
C ILE A 9 3.81 -77.30 11.74
N LEU A 10 4.84 -77.91 12.31
CA LEU A 10 5.86 -77.20 13.10
C LEU A 10 6.62 -76.16 12.25
N ALA A 11 7.00 -76.53 11.02
CA ALA A 11 7.64 -75.62 10.08
C ALA A 11 6.71 -74.46 9.71
N GLY A 12 5.43 -74.73 9.46
CA GLY A 12 4.41 -73.69 9.18
C GLY A 12 4.20 -72.73 10.37
N VAL A 13 4.15 -73.25 11.60
CA VAL A 13 4.03 -72.45 12.82
C VAL A 13 5.27 -71.58 13.04
N MET A 14 6.47 -72.12 12.83
CA MET A 14 7.73 -71.37 12.93
C MET A 14 7.81 -70.25 11.89
N LEU A 15 7.35 -70.50 10.67
CA LEU A 15 7.33 -69.50 9.59
C LEU A 15 6.34 -68.37 9.90
N LEU A 16 5.14 -68.70 10.39
CA LEU A 16 4.15 -67.71 10.84
C LEU A 16 4.65 -66.89 12.03
N ALA A 17 5.34 -67.51 12.99
CA ALA A 17 5.96 -66.80 14.11
C ALA A 17 7.05 -65.84 13.62
N PHE A 18 7.89 -66.27 12.68
CA PHE A 18 8.93 -65.42 12.09
C PHE A 18 8.35 -64.22 11.34
N VAL A 19 7.32 -64.42 10.51
CA VAL A 19 6.61 -63.32 9.82
C VAL A 19 5.98 -62.36 10.83
N SER A 20 5.36 -62.88 11.89
CA SER A 20 4.73 -62.04 12.93
C SER A 20 5.74 -61.17 13.66
N VAL A 21 6.92 -61.71 13.99
CA VAL A 21 8.02 -60.94 14.61
C VAL A 21 8.58 -59.90 13.63
N ALA A 22 8.75 -60.25 12.35
CA ALA A 22 9.22 -59.32 11.32
C ALA A 22 8.24 -58.13 11.15
N LEU A 23 6.93 -58.40 11.11
CA LEU A 23 5.88 -57.37 11.06
C LEU A 23 5.88 -56.48 12.31
N LEU A 24 6.08 -57.06 13.50
CA LEU A 24 6.20 -56.31 14.75
C LEU A 24 7.38 -55.33 14.72
N ILE A 25 8.55 -55.79 14.25
CA ILE A 25 9.75 -54.96 14.12
C ILE A 25 9.53 -53.83 13.09
N GLN A 26 8.95 -54.12 11.94
CA GLN A 26 8.63 -53.11 10.92
C GLN A 26 7.64 -52.08 11.45
N ASN A 27 6.59 -52.52 12.16
CA ASN A 27 5.59 -51.62 12.75
C ASN A 27 6.21 -50.72 13.84
N GLN A 28 7.12 -51.26 14.67
CA GLN A 28 7.87 -50.44 15.63
C GLN A 28 8.78 -49.40 14.95
N ARG A 29 9.47 -49.77 13.86
CA ARG A 29 10.28 -48.83 13.07
C ARG A 29 9.42 -47.74 12.43
N LEU A 30 8.29 -48.11 11.83
CA LEU A 30 7.31 -47.17 11.27
C LEU A 30 6.80 -46.21 12.35
N LYS A 31 6.37 -46.71 13.52
CA LYS A 31 5.91 -45.86 14.63
C LYS A 31 6.99 -44.85 15.07
N ARG A 32 8.25 -45.27 15.17
CA ARG A 32 9.37 -44.37 15.50
C ARG A 32 9.59 -43.32 14.41
N SER A 33 9.55 -43.71 13.14
CA SER A 33 9.71 -42.78 12.02
C SER A 33 8.57 -41.75 11.96
N VAL A 34 7.32 -42.18 12.16
CA VAL A 34 6.15 -41.31 12.21
C VAL A 34 6.23 -40.36 13.41
N ALA A 35 6.65 -40.84 14.58
CA ALA A 35 6.85 -39.99 15.75
C ALA A 35 7.94 -38.92 15.51
N ALA A 36 9.05 -39.28 14.85
CA ALA A 36 10.11 -38.35 14.51
C ALA A 36 9.63 -37.27 13.52
N VAL A 37 8.92 -37.67 12.45
CA VAL A 37 8.35 -36.74 11.47
C VAL A 37 7.31 -35.82 12.12
N ASN A 38 6.47 -36.34 13.03
CA ASN A 38 5.50 -35.53 13.76
C ASN A 38 6.17 -34.51 14.68
N LEU A 39 7.27 -34.89 15.35
CA LEU A 39 8.03 -33.97 16.20
C LEU A 39 8.73 -32.88 15.36
N GLU A 40 9.28 -33.24 14.20
CA GLU A 40 9.85 -32.28 13.25
C GLU A 40 8.77 -31.34 12.69
N ALA A 41 7.60 -31.86 12.35
CA ALA A 41 6.46 -31.04 11.93
C ALA A 41 6.00 -30.08 13.03
N ALA A 42 5.89 -30.55 14.28
CA ALA A 42 5.49 -29.72 15.42
C ALA A 42 6.51 -28.61 15.72
N THR A 43 7.81 -28.94 15.69
CA THR A 43 8.87 -27.94 15.91
C THR A 43 8.93 -26.91 14.78
N ARG A 44 8.72 -27.31 13.52
CA ARG A 44 8.57 -26.37 12.39
C ARG A 44 7.35 -25.47 12.56
N LYS A 45 6.20 -26.01 12.96
CA LYS A 45 4.99 -25.22 13.23
C LYS A 45 5.23 -24.19 14.33
N ALA A 46 5.91 -24.58 15.41
CA ALA A 46 6.26 -23.65 16.50
C ALA A 46 7.20 -22.53 16.02
N ARG A 47 8.25 -22.85 15.26
CA ARG A 47 9.18 -21.85 14.70
C ARG A 47 8.49 -20.89 13.74
N TYR A 48 7.62 -21.41 12.87
CA TYR A 48 6.86 -20.58 11.94
C TYR A 48 5.93 -19.62 12.69
N ALA A 49 5.22 -20.10 13.71
CA ALA A 49 4.36 -19.26 14.54
C ALA A 49 5.16 -18.15 15.25
N GLU A 50 6.38 -18.45 15.71
CA GLU A 50 7.26 -17.44 16.33
C GLU A 50 7.68 -16.35 15.33
N GLU A 51 8.17 -16.74 14.15
CA GLU A 51 8.58 -15.79 13.11
C GLU A 51 7.40 -14.98 12.55
N HIS A 52 6.25 -15.63 12.38
CA HIS A 52 5.00 -14.98 12.02
C HIS A 52 4.62 -13.91 13.06
N ASN A 53 4.66 -14.24 14.36
CA ASN A 53 4.36 -13.29 15.43
C ASN A 53 5.35 -12.12 15.45
N LYS A 54 6.65 -12.36 15.23
CA LYS A 54 7.65 -11.30 15.09
C LYS A 54 7.31 -10.36 13.93
N ARG A 55 6.87 -10.90 12.79
CA ARG A 55 6.45 -10.09 11.63
C ARG A 55 5.20 -9.26 11.94
N VAL A 56 4.17 -9.86 12.54
CA VAL A 56 2.95 -9.16 12.95
C VAL A 56 3.26 -8.01 13.90
N GLN A 57 4.16 -8.23 14.87
CA GLN A 57 4.59 -7.20 15.81
C GLN A 57 5.35 -6.06 15.10
N ARG A 58 6.25 -6.38 14.18
CA ARG A 58 6.96 -5.37 13.36
C ARG A 58 5.99 -4.52 12.54
N LEU A 59 5.03 -5.12 11.85
CA LEU A 59 3.99 -4.40 11.10
C LEU A 59 3.19 -3.45 12.00
N LYS A 60 2.81 -3.91 13.20
CA LYS A 60 2.11 -3.08 14.19
C LYS A 60 2.94 -1.87 14.63
N GLU A 61 4.21 -2.06 14.93
CA GLU A 61 5.13 -0.97 15.30
C GLU A 61 5.32 0.02 14.15
N GLU A 62 5.40 -0.48 12.92
CA GLU A 62 5.50 0.35 11.72
C GLU A 62 4.26 1.22 11.51
N ILE A 63 3.05 0.67 11.66
CA ILE A 63 1.79 1.41 11.61
C ILE A 63 1.79 2.53 12.66
N LEU A 64 2.13 2.20 13.91
CA LEU A 64 2.19 3.18 15.01
C LEU A 64 3.17 4.32 14.72
N LYS A 65 4.33 4.03 14.13
CA LYS A 65 5.30 5.07 13.72
C LYS A 65 4.69 6.02 12.68
N ARG A 66 3.99 5.49 11.66
CA ARG A 66 3.33 6.33 10.64
C ARG A 66 2.20 7.15 11.27
N GLU A 67 1.39 6.57 12.14
CA GLU A 67 0.33 7.30 12.87
C GLU A 67 0.86 8.47 13.68
N GLN A 68 1.94 8.25 14.44
CA GLN A 68 2.55 9.31 15.23
C GLN A 68 3.09 10.44 14.34
N LEU A 69 3.72 10.11 13.21
CA LEU A 69 4.21 11.09 12.26
C LEU A 69 3.06 11.88 11.63
N ILE A 70 1.97 11.21 11.22
CA ILE A 70 0.76 11.85 10.72
C ILE A 70 0.19 12.83 11.74
N LYS A 71 0.09 12.44 13.01
CA LYS A 71 -0.40 13.33 14.08
C LYS A 71 0.46 14.59 14.23
N ARG A 72 1.79 14.44 14.24
CA ARG A 72 2.71 15.60 14.31
C ARG A 72 2.54 16.53 13.11
N LEU A 73 2.52 15.98 11.90
CA LEU A 73 2.35 16.77 10.67
C LEU A 73 0.97 17.45 10.61
N GLN A 74 -0.08 16.83 11.16
CA GLN A 74 -1.40 17.46 11.28
C GLN A 74 -1.38 18.66 12.24
N GLU A 75 -0.62 18.56 13.34
CA GLU A 75 -0.45 19.66 14.29
C GLU A 75 0.39 20.80 13.69
N GLU A 76 1.49 20.47 13.01
CA GLU A 76 2.29 21.43 12.24
C GLU A 76 1.43 22.14 11.17
N LEU A 77 0.58 21.41 10.44
CA LEU A 77 -0.31 21.99 9.44
C LEU A 77 -1.37 22.92 10.06
N ARG A 78 -1.86 22.62 11.27
CA ARG A 78 -2.77 23.53 11.99
C ARG A 78 -2.08 24.84 12.33
N ASN A 79 -0.84 24.77 12.82
CA ASN A 79 -0.05 25.96 13.18
C ASN A 79 0.36 26.77 11.93
N LEU A 80 0.65 26.11 10.81
CA LEU A 80 1.10 26.76 9.57
C LEU A 80 -0.02 27.28 8.67
N LYS A 81 -1.27 26.81 8.87
CA LYS A 81 -2.43 27.43 8.21
C LYS A 81 -2.58 28.91 8.56
N GLU A 82 -2.00 29.35 9.67
CA GLU A 82 -1.90 30.76 10.06
C GLU A 82 -0.84 31.54 9.24
N GLN A 83 0.02 30.86 8.46
CA GLN A 83 1.17 31.42 7.75
C GLN A 83 1.19 31.19 6.21
N GLN A 84 0.05 30.83 5.59
CA GLN A 84 -0.17 30.81 4.12
C GLN A 84 0.68 29.85 3.23
N LYS A 85 1.34 28.80 3.76
CA LYS A 85 1.95 27.73 2.91
C LYS A 85 1.73 26.30 3.44
N PRO A 86 0.54 25.70 3.25
CA PRO A 86 0.21 24.36 3.77
C PRO A 86 0.42 23.19 2.78
N ASP A 87 0.66 23.45 1.49
CA ASP A 87 0.47 22.44 0.43
C ASP A 87 1.46 21.26 0.48
N GLU A 88 2.72 21.51 0.85
CA GLU A 88 3.74 20.45 0.95
C GLU A 88 3.47 19.50 2.11
N ILE A 89 3.07 20.03 3.26
CA ILE A 89 2.70 19.22 4.43
C ILE A 89 1.43 18.43 4.15
N GLN A 90 0.48 19.02 3.42
CA GLN A 90 -0.75 18.35 3.02
C GLN A 90 -0.48 17.18 2.06
N SER A 91 0.38 17.36 1.05
CA SER A 91 0.82 16.28 0.17
C SER A 91 1.52 15.16 0.96
N ARG A 92 2.44 15.52 1.86
CA ARG A 92 3.15 14.55 2.70
C ARG A 92 2.20 13.77 3.61
N LEU A 93 1.18 14.42 4.17
CA LEU A 93 0.14 13.77 4.97
C LEU A 93 -0.67 12.75 4.16
N LEU A 94 -1.04 13.09 2.92
CA LEU A 94 -1.75 12.18 2.02
C LEU A 94 -0.90 10.95 1.69
N SER A 95 0.38 11.15 1.35
CA SER A 95 1.32 10.05 1.12
C SER A 95 1.41 9.13 2.33
N LEU A 96 1.66 9.69 3.52
CA LEU A 96 1.79 8.89 4.75
C LEU A 96 0.49 8.17 5.13
N ALA A 97 -0.68 8.79 4.91
CA ALA A 97 -1.96 8.14 5.13
C ALA A 97 -2.16 6.94 4.18
N SER A 98 -1.75 7.06 2.92
CA SER A 98 -1.81 5.95 1.96
C SER A 98 -0.85 4.81 2.33
N GLU A 99 0.37 5.12 2.77
CA GLU A 99 1.35 4.13 3.25
C GLU A 99 0.83 3.42 4.51
N LYS A 100 0.23 4.16 5.44
CA LYS A 100 -0.40 3.60 6.64
C LYS A 100 -1.53 2.63 6.27
N ALA A 101 -2.43 3.02 5.38
CA ALA A 101 -3.54 2.17 4.97
C ALA A 101 -3.05 0.86 4.31
N ALA A 102 -1.98 0.94 3.52
CA ALA A 102 -1.34 -0.24 2.91
C ALA A 102 -0.76 -1.20 3.97
N LEU A 103 -0.09 -0.65 4.98
CA LEU A 103 0.45 -1.43 6.10
C LEU A 103 -0.66 -2.04 6.96
N GLU A 104 -1.77 -1.34 7.19
CA GLU A 104 -2.94 -1.85 7.92
C GLU A 104 -3.61 -3.01 7.19
N GLU A 105 -3.79 -2.90 5.87
CA GLU A 105 -4.32 -3.99 5.03
C GLU A 105 -3.45 -5.24 5.17
N GLU A 106 -2.13 -5.07 5.11
CA GLU A 106 -1.20 -6.18 5.21
C GLU A 106 -1.12 -6.78 6.62
N PHE A 107 -1.17 -5.93 7.65
CA PHE A 107 -1.28 -6.40 9.03
C PHE A 107 -2.53 -7.25 9.23
N GLU A 108 -3.67 -6.83 8.68
CA GLU A 108 -4.92 -7.59 8.78
C GLU A 108 -4.87 -8.91 7.99
N LEU A 109 -4.21 -8.93 6.82
CA LEU A 109 -3.98 -10.15 6.06
C LEU A 109 -3.07 -11.13 6.81
N GLU A 110 -1.97 -10.65 7.36
CA GLU A 110 -1.01 -11.52 8.07
C GLU A 110 -1.58 -12.01 9.40
N ARG A 111 -2.26 -11.14 10.17
CA ARG A 111 -2.88 -11.52 11.44
C ARG A 111 -3.91 -12.64 11.28
N LYS A 112 -4.62 -12.71 10.15
CA LYS A 112 -5.65 -13.71 9.88
C LYS A 112 -5.09 -15.00 9.28
N ASN A 113 -3.96 -14.92 8.58
CA ASN A 113 -3.42 -16.03 7.79
C ASN A 113 -2.17 -16.63 8.44
N LEU A 114 -2.36 -17.36 9.54
CA LEU A 114 -1.35 -18.30 9.98
C LEU A 114 -1.51 -19.59 9.17
N ASP A 115 -0.57 -19.86 8.26
CA ASP A 115 -0.60 -21.08 7.46
C ASP A 115 -0.59 -22.33 8.36
N PRO A 116 -1.56 -23.25 8.18
CA PRO A 116 -1.65 -24.45 9.00
C PRO A 116 -0.49 -25.41 8.75
N ASP A 117 0.12 -25.36 7.56
CA ASP A 117 1.28 -26.13 7.17
C ASP A 117 2.45 -25.21 6.79
N PRO A 118 3.48 -25.12 7.64
CA PRO A 118 4.58 -24.20 7.43
C PRO A 118 5.48 -24.67 6.30
N PRO A 119 6.01 -23.74 5.48
CA PRO A 119 6.94 -24.05 4.41
C PRO A 119 8.25 -24.65 4.95
N SER A 120 9.01 -25.33 4.09
CA SER A 120 10.32 -25.89 4.44
C SER A 120 11.34 -24.80 4.78
N ASP A 121 11.37 -23.73 3.99
CA ASP A 121 12.20 -22.55 4.25
C ASP A 121 11.37 -21.40 4.82
N ILE A 122 11.23 -21.41 6.15
CA ILE A 122 10.48 -20.39 6.89
C ILE A 122 11.13 -19.01 6.72
N GLN A 123 12.46 -18.92 6.70
CA GLN A 123 13.15 -17.62 6.66
C GLN A 123 13.00 -16.96 5.29
N GLU A 124 13.15 -17.73 4.22
CA GLU A 124 12.96 -17.22 2.86
C GLU A 124 11.51 -16.74 2.65
N VAL A 125 10.51 -17.50 3.10
CA VAL A 125 9.11 -17.09 2.96
C VAL A 125 8.82 -15.81 3.74
N ILE A 126 9.29 -15.68 4.98
CA ILE A 126 9.11 -14.44 5.77
C ILE A 126 9.76 -13.25 5.06
N LYS A 127 10.99 -13.43 4.54
CA LYS A 127 11.68 -12.38 3.78
C LYS A 127 10.92 -11.97 2.53
N LEU A 128 10.43 -12.92 1.73
CA LEU A 128 9.64 -12.64 0.53
C LEU A 128 8.35 -11.90 0.87
N LYS A 129 7.69 -12.25 1.98
CA LYS A 129 6.51 -11.52 2.44
C LYS A 129 6.86 -10.08 2.85
N GLU A 130 8.03 -9.82 3.43
CA GLU A 130 8.51 -8.47 3.73
C GLU A 130 8.82 -7.66 2.47
N GLU A 131 9.47 -8.25 1.48
CA GLU A 131 9.74 -7.59 0.20
C GLU A 131 8.44 -7.27 -0.54
N LEU A 132 7.47 -8.19 -0.53
CA LEU A 132 6.13 -7.97 -1.09
C LEU A 132 5.39 -6.84 -0.37
N SER A 133 5.54 -6.75 0.96
CA SER A 133 5.00 -5.64 1.77
C SER A 133 5.51 -4.30 1.29
N GLN A 134 6.82 -4.17 1.20
CA GLN A 134 7.50 -2.94 0.79
C GLN A 134 7.07 -2.53 -0.62
N ALA A 135 7.03 -3.49 -1.56
CA ALA A 135 6.58 -3.24 -2.92
C ALA A 135 5.12 -2.76 -2.99
N ARG A 136 4.23 -3.28 -2.15
CA ARG A 136 2.83 -2.83 -2.07
C ARG A 136 2.70 -1.43 -1.51
N VAL A 137 3.45 -1.12 -0.45
CA VAL A 137 3.50 0.22 0.14
C VAL A 137 4.00 1.24 -0.89
N GLU A 138 5.08 0.93 -1.60
CA GLU A 138 5.62 1.79 -2.67
C GLU A 138 4.63 1.97 -3.82
N LYS A 139 3.99 0.89 -4.27
CA LYS A 139 2.96 0.96 -5.31
C LYS A 139 1.82 1.90 -4.91
N ASN A 140 1.33 1.79 -3.67
CA ASN A 140 0.24 2.64 -3.18
C ASN A 140 0.68 4.10 -3.04
N LYS A 141 1.93 4.34 -2.62
CA LYS A 141 2.54 5.67 -2.60
C LYS A 141 2.59 6.30 -4.00
N TYR A 142 3.09 5.57 -5.00
CA TYR A 142 3.14 6.08 -6.38
C TYR A 142 1.75 6.33 -6.96
N LYS A 143 0.78 5.48 -6.64
CA LYS A 143 -0.62 5.67 -7.05
C LYS A 143 -1.20 6.96 -6.47
N SER A 144 -1.02 7.18 -5.16
CA SER A 144 -1.47 8.42 -4.50
C SER A 144 -0.79 9.66 -5.08
N LEU A 145 0.51 9.58 -5.35
CA LEU A 145 1.25 10.67 -5.97
C LEU A 145 0.74 10.99 -7.39
N LEU A 146 0.45 9.95 -8.19
CA LEU A 146 -0.11 10.11 -9.52
C LEU A 146 -1.48 10.79 -9.50
N GLU A 147 -2.36 10.39 -8.59
CA GLU A 147 -3.67 11.02 -8.38
C GLU A 147 -3.52 12.51 -8.01
N GLU A 148 -2.55 12.85 -7.15
CA GLU A 148 -2.26 14.24 -6.80
C GLU A 148 -1.78 15.05 -8.01
N TYR A 149 -0.84 14.51 -8.80
CA TYR A 149 -0.37 15.17 -10.01
C TYR A 149 -1.48 15.38 -11.03
N GLN A 150 -2.34 14.38 -11.24
CA GLN A 150 -3.50 14.50 -12.13
C GLN A 150 -4.44 15.60 -11.67
N LYS A 151 -4.71 15.69 -10.37
CA LYS A 151 -5.55 16.76 -9.81
C LYS A 151 -4.91 18.14 -10.01
N ARG A 152 -3.64 18.31 -9.65
CA ARG A 152 -2.91 19.58 -9.84
C ARG A 152 -2.89 20.00 -11.31
N TYR A 153 -2.73 19.05 -12.23
CA TYR A 153 -2.78 19.31 -13.66
C TYR A 153 -4.16 19.84 -14.10
N GLN A 154 -5.25 19.20 -13.64
CA GLN A 154 -6.60 19.68 -13.90
C GLN A 154 -6.85 21.08 -13.30
N ASP A 155 -6.35 21.33 -12.09
CA ASP A 155 -6.45 22.64 -11.45
C ASP A 155 -5.74 23.72 -12.27
N ILE A 156 -4.52 23.45 -12.77
CA ILE A 156 -3.76 24.36 -13.65
C ILE A 156 -4.51 24.62 -14.95
N LEU A 157 -5.08 23.58 -15.58
CA LEU A 157 -5.87 23.74 -16.80
C LEU A 157 -7.12 24.60 -16.55
N SER A 158 -7.82 24.35 -15.44
CA SER A 158 -9.01 25.12 -15.06
C SER A 158 -8.67 26.59 -14.81
N TRP A 159 -7.54 26.85 -14.14
CA TRP A 159 -7.02 28.18 -13.87
C TRP A 159 -6.64 28.89 -15.17
N GLY A 160 -5.88 28.23 -16.07
CA GLY A 160 -5.51 28.81 -17.36
C GLY A 160 -6.73 29.16 -18.22
N ASN A 161 -7.76 28.32 -18.23
CA ASN A 161 -9.02 28.62 -18.92
C ASN A 161 -9.75 29.82 -18.32
N ARG A 162 -9.75 29.96 -16.99
CA ARG A 162 -10.35 31.09 -16.29
C ARG A 162 -9.60 32.38 -16.59
N THR A 163 -8.27 32.38 -16.45
CA THR A 163 -7.42 33.53 -16.75
C THR A 163 -7.56 33.97 -18.21
N LYS A 164 -7.67 33.04 -19.16
CA LYS A 164 -7.91 33.37 -20.57
C LYS A 164 -9.27 34.07 -20.79
N LYS A 165 -10.32 33.66 -20.06
CA LYS A 165 -11.62 34.35 -20.11
C LYS A 165 -11.55 35.73 -19.51
N GLU A 166 -10.94 35.86 -18.33
CA GLU A 166 -10.75 37.15 -17.65
C GLU A 166 -9.91 38.12 -18.51
N LEU A 167 -8.86 37.63 -19.18
CA LEU A 167 -8.08 38.41 -20.13
C LEU A 167 -8.95 38.94 -21.28
N LYS A 168 -9.77 38.08 -21.89
CA LYS A 168 -10.66 38.48 -22.98
C LYS A 168 -11.69 39.52 -22.51
N GLU A 169 -12.27 39.34 -21.33
CA GLU A 169 -13.20 40.32 -20.76
C GLU A 169 -12.54 41.68 -20.52
N LEU A 170 -11.29 41.68 -20.04
CA LEU A 170 -10.51 42.90 -19.86
C LEU A 170 -10.14 43.56 -21.19
N GLU A 171 -9.78 42.79 -22.23
CA GLU A 171 -9.54 43.30 -23.58
C GLU A 171 -10.79 43.97 -24.15
N ASP A 172 -11.96 43.32 -24.05
CA ASP A 172 -13.24 43.86 -24.50
C ASP A 172 -13.59 45.16 -23.75
N GLN A 173 -13.38 45.21 -22.43
CA GLN A 173 -13.58 46.43 -21.63
C GLN A 173 -12.62 47.56 -22.04
N ASN A 174 -11.36 47.23 -22.31
CA ASN A 174 -10.36 48.21 -22.69
C ASN A 174 -10.69 48.82 -24.07
N GLN A 175 -11.14 48.00 -25.03
CA GLN A 175 -11.59 48.49 -26.33
C GLN A 175 -12.78 49.46 -26.20
N VAL A 176 -13.78 49.15 -25.36
CA VAL A 176 -14.91 50.04 -25.09
C VAL A 176 -14.45 51.37 -24.47
N LEU A 177 -13.48 51.32 -23.56
CA LEU A 177 -12.90 52.53 -22.96
C LEU A 177 -12.13 53.36 -23.99
N GLU A 178 -11.34 52.73 -24.85
CA GLU A 178 -10.62 53.40 -25.95
C GLU A 178 -11.57 54.12 -26.90
N GLU A 179 -12.66 53.47 -27.31
CA GLU A 179 -13.70 54.08 -28.14
C GLU A 179 -14.36 55.28 -27.44
N ARG A 180 -14.62 55.19 -26.13
CA ARG A 180 -15.21 56.27 -25.35
C ARG A 180 -14.27 57.47 -25.21
N VAL A 181 -12.98 57.21 -24.97
CA VAL A 181 -11.93 58.23 -24.94
C VAL A 181 -11.81 58.91 -26.30
N GLN A 182 -11.86 58.15 -27.40
CA GLN A 182 -11.80 58.71 -28.74
C GLN A 182 -13.01 59.62 -29.04
N LYS A 183 -14.23 59.18 -28.71
CA LYS A 183 -15.44 60.01 -28.82
C LYS A 183 -15.33 61.31 -28.02
N MET A 184 -14.78 61.25 -26.80
CA MET A 184 -14.53 62.44 -25.98
C MET A 184 -13.52 63.39 -26.65
N LYS A 185 -12.41 62.87 -27.19
CA LYS A 185 -11.42 63.68 -27.92
C LYS A 185 -12.05 64.37 -29.13
N ASP A 186 -12.86 63.66 -29.91
CA ASP A 186 -13.53 64.20 -31.09
C ASP A 186 -14.53 65.30 -30.70
N THR A 187 -15.29 65.07 -29.62
CA THR A 187 -16.22 66.06 -29.06
C THR A 187 -15.50 67.33 -28.59
N ILE A 188 -14.38 67.19 -27.87
CA ILE A 188 -13.55 68.33 -27.44
C ILE A 188 -13.02 69.11 -28.64
N ARG A 189 -12.56 68.40 -29.69
CA ARG A 189 -12.05 69.01 -30.92
C ARG A 189 -13.15 69.81 -31.64
N ASP A 190 -14.36 69.28 -31.73
CA ASP A 190 -15.53 69.99 -32.28
C ASP A 190 -15.82 71.27 -31.49
N TYR A 191 -15.90 71.20 -30.15
CA TYR A 191 -16.08 72.39 -29.30
C TYR A 191 -14.97 73.42 -29.49
N GLN A 192 -13.70 73.01 -29.55
CA GLN A 192 -12.57 73.91 -29.80
C GLN A 192 -12.63 74.56 -31.18
N SER A 193 -13.11 73.84 -32.21
CA SER A 193 -13.28 74.40 -33.55
C SER A 193 -14.39 75.45 -33.60
N ARG A 194 -15.50 75.21 -32.88
CA ARG A 194 -16.62 76.15 -32.76
C ARG A 194 -16.27 77.40 -31.93
N ALA A 195 -15.41 77.25 -30.92
CA ALA A 195 -14.91 78.38 -30.12
C ALA A 195 -13.93 79.28 -30.90
N LYS A 196 -13.37 78.81 -32.03
CA LYS A 196 -12.39 79.53 -32.86
C LYS A 196 -12.98 80.27 -34.08
N GLY A 197 -14.31 80.44 -34.17
CA GLY A 197 -14.90 81.36 -35.15
C GLY A 197 -16.23 81.97 -34.63
N PRO A 198 -16.66 83.17 -35.06
CA PRO A 198 -16.01 84.23 -35.85
C PRO A 198 -15.87 85.52 -35.01
N PHE A 199 -15.11 85.49 -33.91
CA PHE A 199 -14.77 86.69 -33.12
C PHE A 199 -13.25 86.86 -32.99
N SER A 200 -12.52 86.61 -34.08
CA SER A 200 -11.12 87.01 -34.28
C SER A 200 -11.04 88.05 -35.38
#